data_AF-A0A1Y2UVF0-F1
#
_entry.id   AF-A0A1Y2UVF0-F1
#
_cell.length_a   1.000
_cell.length_b   1.000
_cell.length_c   1.000
_cell.angle_alpha   90.00
_cell.angle_beta   90.00
_cell.angle_gamma   90.00
#
_symmetry.space_group_name_H-M   'P 1'
#
loop_
_entity.id
_entity.type
_entity.pdbx_description
1 polymer ?
#
loop_
_entity_poly.entity_id
_entity_poly.type
_entity_poly.pdbx_seq_one_letter_code
_entity_poly.pdbx_strand_id
1 'polypeptide(L)'
;MYRSVRKLNQPLPARIQADVEERLKEIAGHLVTIEGDVAGMNRYRYPLICLEEFVEAVSFSHYLQHQKLITPSETQEALPAQITLTPSDYVFGIFDLTGEMMRFATAATALSGSMPGLSTESFHNRTILTDMQEISSLLQICPTVGGKPGIYSKKSSIMIEQVRKVERLGYGITVRGNERPKGWMPDMNESGGGDGDPEDVSMD
;
A
#
# COMPACT_ATOMS: atom_id res chain seq x y z
N MET A 1 7.71 -20.33 1.83
CA MET A 1 7.12 -20.21 0.49
C MET A 1 6.96 -18.76 -0.01
N TYR A 2 7.25 -17.71 0.79
CA TYR A 2 7.25 -16.30 0.36
C TYR A 2 8.66 -15.67 0.39
N ARG A 3 9.58 -16.11 -0.49
CA ARG A 3 11.01 -15.69 -0.42
C ARG A 3 11.48 -14.71 -1.50
N SER A 4 10.72 -14.44 -2.56
CA SER A 4 11.33 -13.90 -3.79
C SER A 4 10.87 -12.50 -4.23
N VAL A 5 9.79 -11.93 -3.67
CA VAL A 5 9.38 -10.53 -3.93
C VAL A 5 9.64 -9.72 -2.67
N ARG A 6 10.85 -9.18 -2.52
CA ARG A 6 11.30 -8.54 -1.27
C ARG A 6 12.04 -7.24 -1.47
N LYS A 7 12.58 -7.06 -2.67
CA LYS A 7 13.30 -5.87 -3.08
C LYS A 7 12.42 -5.16 -4.09
N LEU A 8 12.26 -3.86 -3.89
CA LEU A 8 11.64 -3.00 -4.88
C LEU A 8 12.58 -2.84 -6.08
N ASN A 9 12.00 -2.43 -7.21
CA ASN A 9 12.74 -2.18 -8.45
C ASN A 9 13.52 -3.42 -8.92
N GLN A 10 12.85 -4.57 -8.90
CA GLN A 10 13.38 -5.85 -9.36
C GLN A 10 12.31 -6.60 -10.16
N PRO A 11 12.69 -7.35 -11.20
CA PRO A 11 11.74 -8.15 -11.95
C PRO A 11 11.06 -9.18 -11.04
N LEU A 12 9.79 -9.48 -11.32
CA LEU A 12 9.08 -10.53 -10.61
C LEU A 12 9.72 -11.90 -10.91
N PRO A 13 9.77 -12.82 -9.94
CA PRO A 13 10.19 -14.19 -10.19
C PRO A 13 9.31 -14.86 -11.24
N ALA A 14 9.90 -15.60 -12.17
CA ALA A 14 9.20 -16.20 -13.33
C ALA A 14 7.91 -16.98 -12.96
N ARG A 15 7.91 -17.69 -11.83
CA ARG A 15 6.72 -18.38 -11.33
C ARG A 15 5.57 -17.42 -11.02
N ILE A 16 5.86 -16.34 -10.30
CA ILE A 16 4.86 -15.33 -9.93
C ILE A 16 4.40 -14.59 -11.18
N GLN A 17 5.32 -14.32 -12.12
CA GLN A 17 4.96 -13.71 -13.39
C GLN A 17 3.98 -14.59 -14.18
N ALA A 18 4.23 -15.90 -14.27
CA ALA A 18 3.31 -16.83 -14.91
C ALA A 18 1.93 -16.87 -14.22
N ASP A 19 1.91 -16.91 -12.88
CA ASP A 19 0.66 -16.88 -12.11
C ASP A 19 -0.12 -15.57 -12.35
N VAL A 20 0.58 -14.42 -12.41
CA VAL A 20 -0.03 -13.11 -12.71
C VAL A 20 -0.59 -13.07 -14.13
N GLU A 21 0.13 -13.59 -15.12
CA GLU A 21 -0.34 -13.67 -16.51
C GLU A 21 -1.59 -14.56 -16.65
N GLU A 22 -1.66 -15.67 -15.92
CA GLU A 22 -2.86 -16.52 -15.89
C GLU A 22 -4.06 -15.76 -15.30
N ARG A 23 -3.88 -15.07 -14.18
CA ARG A 23 -4.96 -14.25 -13.57
C ARG A 23 -5.40 -13.10 -14.47
N LEU A 24 -4.48 -12.43 -15.17
CA LEU A 24 -4.83 -11.38 -16.12
C LEU A 24 -5.65 -11.91 -17.29
N LYS A 25 -5.41 -13.14 -17.75
CA LYS A 25 -6.24 -13.79 -18.77
C LYS A 25 -7.65 -14.09 -18.26
N GLU A 26 -7.78 -14.56 -17.02
CA GLU A 26 -9.09 -14.76 -16.39
C GLU A 26 -9.87 -13.43 -16.28
N ILE A 27 -9.21 -12.37 -15.80
CA ILE A 27 -9.79 -11.03 -15.71
C ILE A 27 -10.24 -10.53 -17.09
N ALA A 28 -9.41 -10.71 -18.12
CA ALA A 28 -9.78 -10.36 -19.49
C ALA A 28 -11.06 -11.07 -19.94
N GLY A 29 -11.16 -12.39 -19.70
CA GLY A 29 -12.34 -13.18 -20.01
C GLY A 29 -13.61 -12.64 -19.34
N HIS A 30 -13.51 -12.21 -18.08
CA HIS A 30 -14.64 -11.61 -17.36
C HIS A 30 -15.00 -10.21 -17.88
N LEU A 31 -14.01 -9.34 -18.13
CA LEU A 31 -14.26 -7.97 -18.59
C LEU A 31 -14.89 -7.94 -20.00
N VAL A 32 -14.49 -8.85 -20.89
CA VAL A 32 -15.09 -8.98 -22.23
C VAL A 32 -16.59 -9.27 -22.15
N THR A 33 -17.06 -10.00 -21.13
CA THR A 33 -18.49 -10.35 -21.00
C THR A 33 -19.38 -9.14 -20.71
N ILE A 34 -18.82 -8.06 -20.14
CA ILE A 34 -19.56 -6.85 -19.76
C ILE A 34 -19.25 -5.64 -20.65
N GLU A 35 -18.23 -5.73 -21.52
CA GLU A 35 -17.72 -4.62 -22.33
C GLU A 35 -18.83 -3.91 -23.13
N GLY A 36 -19.72 -4.68 -23.78
CA GLY A 36 -20.84 -4.13 -24.54
C GLY A 36 -21.87 -3.38 -23.69
N ASP A 37 -22.10 -3.82 -22.45
CA ASP A 37 -23.07 -3.22 -21.54
C ASP A 37 -22.60 -1.86 -21.01
N VAL A 38 -21.28 -1.70 -20.89
CA VAL A 38 -20.65 -0.51 -20.31
C VAL A 38 -20.03 0.41 -21.36
N ALA A 39 -20.33 0.19 -22.63
CA ALA A 39 -19.82 1.01 -23.74
C ALA A 39 -20.47 2.40 -23.79
N GLY A 40 -19.70 3.39 -24.27
CA GLY A 40 -20.18 4.76 -24.52
C GLY A 40 -20.79 5.42 -23.28
N MET A 41 -22.02 5.93 -23.40
CA MET A 41 -22.69 6.63 -22.29
C MET A 41 -23.01 5.73 -21.10
N ASN A 42 -23.18 4.42 -21.31
CA ASN A 42 -23.47 3.48 -20.23
C ASN A 42 -22.30 3.36 -19.24
N ARG A 43 -21.09 3.76 -19.65
CA ARG A 43 -19.90 3.67 -18.81
C ARG A 43 -20.05 4.38 -17.47
N TYR A 44 -20.77 5.50 -17.45
CA TYR A 44 -20.95 6.33 -16.25
C TYR A 44 -22.20 5.95 -15.45
N ARG A 45 -22.99 5.00 -15.94
CA ARG A 45 -24.25 4.58 -15.31
C ARG A 45 -24.01 3.59 -14.16
N TYR A 46 -23.00 2.75 -14.28
CA TYR A 46 -22.70 1.67 -13.33
C TYR A 46 -21.31 1.87 -12.70
N PRO A 47 -21.19 1.82 -11.36
CA PRO A 47 -19.89 1.79 -10.71
C PRO A 47 -19.24 0.42 -10.96
N LEU A 48 -18.05 0.41 -11.56
CA LEU A 48 -17.30 -0.81 -11.86
C LEU A 48 -16.17 -0.97 -10.85
N ILE A 49 -16.52 -1.45 -9.65
CA ILE A 49 -15.55 -1.68 -8.55
C ILE A 49 -14.41 -2.60 -9.00
N CYS A 50 -14.68 -3.55 -9.91
CA CYS A 50 -13.65 -4.42 -10.49
C CYS A 50 -12.54 -3.65 -11.23
N LEU A 51 -12.81 -2.46 -11.76
CA LEU A 51 -11.77 -1.63 -12.39
C LEU A 51 -10.91 -0.92 -11.35
N GLU A 52 -11.45 -0.56 -10.19
CA GLU A 52 -10.66 -0.06 -9.05
C GLU A 52 -9.68 -1.17 -8.58
N GLU A 53 -10.17 -2.41 -8.42
CA GLU A 53 -9.34 -3.57 -8.06
C GLU A 53 -8.29 -3.90 -9.14
N PHE A 54 -8.67 -3.78 -10.42
CA PHE A 54 -7.72 -3.95 -11.52
C PHE A 54 -6.59 -2.91 -11.45
N VAL A 55 -6.95 -1.63 -11.28
CA VAL A 55 -5.98 -0.53 -11.13
C VAL A 55 -5.05 -0.80 -9.95
N GLU A 56 -5.58 -1.18 -8.79
CA GLU A 56 -4.77 -1.53 -7.61
C GLU A 56 -3.75 -2.61 -7.95
N ALA A 57 -4.20 -3.71 -8.55
CA ALA A 57 -3.36 -4.86 -8.87
C ALA A 57 -2.23 -4.52 -9.86
N VAL A 58 -2.55 -3.86 -10.98
CA VAL A 58 -1.53 -3.49 -11.99
C VAL A 58 -0.60 -2.40 -11.48
N SER A 59 -1.11 -1.45 -10.70
CA SER A 59 -0.28 -0.40 -10.09
C SER A 59 0.69 -0.98 -9.07
N PHE A 60 0.26 -1.94 -8.26
CA PHE A 60 1.13 -2.58 -7.29
C PHE A 60 2.19 -3.43 -7.98
N SER A 61 1.81 -4.22 -8.99
CA SER A 61 2.75 -4.99 -9.81
C SER A 61 3.81 -4.10 -10.49
N HIS A 62 3.38 -2.98 -11.08
CA HIS A 62 4.27 -1.99 -11.69
C HIS A 62 5.19 -1.34 -10.65
N TYR A 63 4.66 -0.99 -9.48
CA TYR A 63 5.44 -0.40 -8.39
C TYR A 63 6.52 -1.36 -7.87
N LEU A 64 6.21 -2.65 -7.69
CA LEU A 64 7.20 -3.63 -7.25
C LEU A 64 8.36 -3.75 -8.24
N GLN A 65 8.07 -3.68 -9.54
CA GLN A 65 9.05 -3.89 -10.61
C GLN A 65 9.87 -2.64 -10.95
N HIS A 66 9.27 -1.46 -10.86
CA HIS A 66 9.87 -0.22 -11.36
C HIS A 66 10.00 0.87 -10.29
N GLN A 67 9.44 0.65 -9.09
CA GLN A 67 9.31 1.65 -8.03
C GLN A 67 8.76 2.97 -8.57
N LYS A 68 7.72 2.89 -9.41
CA LYS A 68 7.03 4.03 -10.00
C LYS A 68 5.54 3.78 -9.98
N LEU A 69 4.77 4.84 -9.78
CA LEU A 69 3.33 4.78 -10.00
C LEU A 69 3.09 4.71 -11.51
N ILE A 70 2.33 3.70 -11.94
CA ILE A 70 1.86 3.59 -13.33
C ILE A 70 0.91 4.76 -13.63
N THR A 71 0.95 5.35 -14.82
CA THR A 71 0.07 6.48 -15.17
C THR A 71 -1.32 6.01 -15.60
N PRO A 72 -2.36 6.89 -15.59
CA PRO A 72 -3.68 6.52 -16.08
C PRO A 72 -3.71 6.02 -17.54
N SER A 73 -2.85 6.58 -18.40
CA SER A 73 -2.75 6.14 -19.81
C SER A 73 -2.16 4.74 -19.91
N GLU A 74 -1.06 4.48 -19.21
CA GLU A 74 -0.44 3.15 -19.16
C GLU A 74 -1.39 2.11 -18.56
N THR A 75 -2.18 2.48 -17.54
CA THR A 75 -3.19 1.60 -16.96
C THR A 75 -4.35 1.32 -17.94
N GLN A 76 -4.78 2.30 -18.73
CA GLN A 76 -5.77 2.11 -19.78
C GLN A 76 -5.24 1.20 -20.90
N GLU A 77 -3.96 1.33 -21.26
CA GLU A 77 -3.29 0.47 -22.25
C GLU A 77 -3.13 -0.97 -21.74
N ALA A 78 -2.91 -1.15 -20.44
CA ALA A 78 -2.80 -2.47 -19.81
C ALA A 78 -4.15 -3.18 -19.63
N LEU A 79 -5.28 -2.46 -19.73
CA LEU A 79 -6.61 -3.02 -19.53
C LEU A 79 -6.98 -3.98 -20.68
N PRO A 80 -7.25 -5.27 -20.41
CA PRO A 80 -7.46 -6.26 -21.46
C PRO A 80 -8.92 -6.28 -21.98
N ALA A 81 -9.54 -5.11 -22.09
CA ALA A 81 -10.88 -4.91 -22.63
C ALA A 81 -11.04 -3.44 -23.10
N GLN A 82 -11.91 -3.19 -24.07
CA GLN A 82 -12.25 -1.85 -24.59
C GLN A 82 -13.27 -1.15 -23.67
N ILE A 83 -12.97 -1.16 -22.37
CA ILE A 83 -13.72 -0.41 -21.36
C ILE A 83 -12.91 0.84 -21.04
N THR A 84 -13.55 2.01 -21.09
CA THR A 84 -12.89 3.25 -20.72
C THR A 84 -12.64 3.29 -19.21
N LEU A 85 -11.39 3.50 -18.79
CA LEU A 85 -11.04 3.77 -17.41
C LEU A 85 -11.36 5.23 -17.09
N THR A 86 -12.20 5.48 -16.09
CA THR A 86 -12.52 6.84 -15.66
C THR A 86 -11.48 7.33 -14.64
N PRO A 87 -11.35 8.65 -14.44
CA PRO A 87 -10.51 9.19 -13.39
C PRO A 87 -10.86 8.66 -12.00
N SER A 88 -12.14 8.35 -11.77
CA SER A 88 -12.60 7.80 -10.49
C SER A 88 -12.03 6.40 -10.25
N ASP A 89 -12.10 5.50 -11.23
CA ASP A 89 -11.60 4.12 -11.05
C ASP A 89 -10.09 4.12 -10.78
N TYR A 90 -9.36 4.98 -11.49
CA TYR A 90 -7.92 5.12 -11.28
C TYR A 90 -7.61 5.63 -9.87
N VAL A 91 -8.19 6.77 -9.46
CA VAL A 91 -7.86 7.40 -8.17
C VAL A 91 -8.27 6.52 -6.99
N PHE A 92 -9.44 5.86 -7.04
CA PHE A 92 -9.84 4.95 -5.97
C PHE A 92 -8.99 3.67 -5.94
N GLY A 93 -8.57 3.15 -7.09
CA GLY A 93 -7.56 2.10 -7.15
C GLY A 93 -6.21 2.52 -6.55
N ILE A 94 -5.77 3.78 -6.73
CA ILE A 94 -4.56 4.29 -6.09
C ILE A 94 -4.74 4.45 -4.57
N PHE A 95 -5.93 4.81 -4.09
CA PHE A 95 -6.20 4.78 -2.65
C PHE A 95 -6.02 3.38 -2.07
N ASP A 96 -6.57 2.36 -2.73
CA ASP A 96 -6.47 0.98 -2.26
C ASP A 96 -5.04 0.41 -2.37
N LEU A 97 -4.30 0.79 -3.42
CA LEU A 97 -2.86 0.54 -3.55
C LEU A 97 -2.07 0.96 -2.31
N THR A 98 -2.40 2.10 -1.67
CA THR A 98 -1.67 2.53 -0.46
C THR A 98 -1.80 1.53 0.70
N GLY A 99 -2.91 0.77 0.74
CA GLY A 99 -3.12 -0.32 1.68
C GLY A 99 -2.19 -1.51 1.40
N GLU A 100 -2.04 -1.91 0.13
CA GLU A 100 -1.11 -2.97 -0.28
C GLU A 100 0.35 -2.58 -0.07
N MET A 101 0.71 -1.33 -0.36
CA MET A 101 2.05 -0.80 -0.08
C MET A 101 2.37 -0.90 1.43
N MET A 102 1.44 -0.56 2.30
CA MET A 102 1.61 -0.72 3.76
C MET A 102 1.75 -2.19 4.16
N ARG A 103 0.91 -3.09 3.63
CA ARG A 103 0.97 -4.53 3.92
C ARG A 103 2.34 -5.08 3.52
N PHE A 104 2.80 -4.73 2.33
CA PHE A 104 4.12 -5.07 1.83
C PHE A 104 5.24 -4.50 2.71
N ALA A 105 5.19 -3.21 3.05
CA ALA A 105 6.17 -2.57 3.91
C ALA A 105 6.31 -3.30 5.25
N THR A 106 5.18 -3.65 5.86
CA THR A 106 5.11 -4.38 7.13
C THR A 106 5.71 -5.77 7.02
N ALA A 107 5.27 -6.55 6.03
CA ALA A 107 5.73 -7.91 5.83
C ALA A 107 7.23 -7.98 5.45
N ALA A 108 7.67 -7.12 4.53
CA ALA A 108 9.05 -7.07 4.08
C ALA A 108 10.00 -6.58 5.19
N THR A 109 9.56 -5.60 5.99
CA THR A 109 10.31 -5.15 7.17
C THR A 109 10.46 -6.26 8.20
N ALA A 110 9.36 -6.94 8.57
CA ALA A 110 9.40 -8.00 9.58
C ALA A 110 10.37 -9.13 9.19
N LEU A 111 10.54 -9.37 7.89
CA LEU A 111 11.43 -10.40 7.36
C LEU A 111 12.87 -9.93 7.15
N SER A 112 13.10 -8.67 6.78
CA SER A 112 14.43 -8.14 6.43
C SER A 112 15.11 -7.37 7.55
N GLY A 113 14.35 -6.90 8.54
CA GLY A 113 14.84 -5.99 9.58
C GLY A 113 15.20 -4.60 9.06
N SER A 114 14.80 -4.25 7.85
CA SER A 114 15.10 -2.97 7.20
C SER A 114 13.92 -2.47 6.36
N MET A 115 13.80 -1.15 6.17
CA MET A 115 12.76 -0.59 5.31
C MET A 115 12.98 -0.96 3.84
N PRO A 116 11.94 -1.41 3.10
CA PRO A 116 12.05 -1.67 1.67
C PRO A 116 12.42 -0.42 0.86
N GLY A 117 13.26 -0.61 -0.16
CA GLY A 117 13.77 0.46 -1.02
C GLY A 117 15.07 1.09 -0.53
N LEU A 118 15.46 0.86 0.74
CA LEU A 118 16.75 1.34 1.25
C LEU A 118 17.90 0.56 0.57
N SER A 119 18.47 1.14 -0.48
CA SER A 119 19.65 0.60 -1.16
C SER A 119 20.89 1.39 -0.75
N THR A 120 21.98 0.68 -0.44
CA THR A 120 23.27 1.28 -0.05
C THR A 120 23.94 2.04 -1.21
N GLU A 121 23.45 1.83 -2.43
CA GLU A 121 24.02 2.32 -3.70
C GLU A 121 23.32 3.59 -4.21
N SER A 122 22.15 3.96 -3.68
CA SER A 122 21.38 5.11 -4.15
C SER A 122 21.69 6.37 -3.33
N PHE A 123 22.19 7.42 -3.99
CA PHE A 123 22.42 8.76 -3.39
C PHE A 123 21.17 9.39 -2.74
N HIS A 124 19.98 8.92 -3.13
CA HIS A 124 18.73 9.25 -2.48
C HIS A 124 18.21 7.98 -1.82
N ASN A 125 18.17 7.95 -0.47
CA ASN A 125 17.60 6.89 0.35
C ASN A 125 16.07 6.77 0.11
N ARG A 126 15.67 6.37 -1.09
CA ARG A 126 14.29 6.30 -1.53
C ARG A 126 13.65 5.02 -0.99
N THR A 127 12.75 5.16 -0.04
CA THR A 127 12.06 4.03 0.58
C THR A 127 10.60 3.96 0.17
N ILE A 128 9.96 2.82 0.42
CA ILE A 128 8.51 2.71 0.28
C ILE A 128 7.75 3.75 1.11
N LEU A 129 8.30 4.18 2.25
CA LEU A 129 7.71 5.23 3.06
C LEU A 129 7.70 6.57 2.32
N THR A 130 8.83 6.95 1.71
CA THR A 130 8.95 8.18 0.92
C THR A 130 7.97 8.16 -0.26
N ASP A 131 7.86 7.02 -0.94
CA ASP A 131 6.92 6.85 -2.05
C ASP A 131 5.45 6.98 -1.58
N MET A 132 5.11 6.38 -0.44
CA MET A 132 3.77 6.50 0.14
C MET A 132 3.45 7.94 0.59
N GLN A 133 4.43 8.67 1.13
CA GLN A 133 4.28 10.07 1.49
C GLN A 133 4.04 10.94 0.25
N GLU A 134 4.76 10.70 -0.84
CA GLU A 134 4.59 11.39 -2.12
C GLU A 134 3.18 11.16 -2.70
N ILE A 135 2.74 9.89 -2.79
CA ILE A 135 1.38 9.54 -3.24
C ILE A 135 0.33 10.22 -2.36
N SER A 136 0.54 10.20 -1.04
CA SER A 136 -0.37 10.82 -0.07
C SER A 136 -0.47 12.34 -0.26
N SER A 137 0.65 13.03 -0.50
CA SER A 137 0.65 14.46 -0.80
C SER A 137 -0.08 14.77 -2.09
N LEU A 138 0.16 13.99 -3.16
CA LEU A 138 -0.52 14.17 -4.45
C LEU A 138 -2.04 13.98 -4.34
N LEU A 139 -2.50 12.95 -3.64
CA LEU A 139 -3.93 12.68 -3.46
C LEU A 139 -4.62 13.71 -2.56
N GLN A 140 -3.91 14.32 -1.61
CA GLN A 140 -4.49 15.36 -0.75
C GLN A 140 -4.70 16.70 -1.48
N ILE A 141 -3.87 17.02 -2.48
CA ILE A 141 -4.03 18.23 -3.30
C ILE A 141 -4.88 18.02 -4.55
N CYS A 142 -5.15 16.77 -4.92
CA CYS A 142 -5.95 16.43 -6.09
C CYS A 142 -7.41 16.87 -5.91
N PRO A 143 -8.04 17.49 -6.92
CA PRO A 143 -9.47 17.75 -6.90
C PRO A 143 -10.27 16.47 -6.69
N THR A 144 -11.36 16.55 -5.91
CA THR A 144 -12.18 15.37 -5.65
C THR A 144 -12.81 14.82 -6.93
N VAL A 145 -12.73 13.50 -7.11
CA VAL A 145 -13.31 12.77 -8.25
C VAL A 145 -14.50 11.90 -7.81
N GLY A 146 -15.37 11.51 -8.76
CA GLY A 146 -16.45 10.54 -8.50
C GLY A 146 -17.70 11.09 -7.79
N GLY A 147 -17.85 12.41 -7.67
CA GLY A 147 -19.10 13.08 -7.26
C GLY A 147 -19.52 12.87 -5.80
N LYS A 148 -18.72 12.19 -4.98
CA LYS A 148 -19.04 11.90 -3.56
C LYS A 148 -17.88 12.33 -2.64
N PRO A 149 -17.83 13.61 -2.24
CA PRO A 149 -16.73 14.15 -1.41
C PRO A 149 -16.48 13.38 -0.11
N GLY A 150 -17.53 12.84 0.50
CA GLY A 150 -17.42 12.05 1.74
C GLY A 150 -16.64 10.74 1.58
N ILE A 151 -16.75 10.06 0.43
CA ILE A 151 -16.01 8.82 0.16
C ILE A 151 -14.53 9.15 -0.04
N TYR A 152 -14.24 10.20 -0.80
CA TYR A 152 -12.88 10.68 -1.02
C TYR A 152 -12.19 11.06 0.30
N SER A 153 -12.87 11.85 1.13
CA SER A 153 -12.35 12.24 2.44
C SER A 153 -12.07 11.04 3.35
N LYS A 154 -12.97 10.03 3.35
CA LYS A 154 -12.77 8.79 4.10
C LYS A 154 -11.58 7.98 3.58
N LYS A 155 -11.42 7.83 2.26
CA LYS A 155 -10.28 7.11 1.67
C LYS A 155 -8.96 7.85 1.96
N SER A 156 -8.98 9.19 1.90
CA SER A 156 -7.84 10.03 2.28
C SER A 156 -7.44 9.88 3.75
N SER A 157 -8.40 9.86 4.69
CA SER A 157 -8.09 9.65 6.11
C SER A 157 -7.51 8.26 6.38
N ILE A 158 -8.04 7.22 5.72
CA ILE A 158 -7.51 5.85 5.80
C ILE A 158 -6.07 5.81 5.28
N MET A 159 -5.81 6.40 4.11
CA MET A 159 -4.47 6.47 3.52
C MET A 159 -3.47 7.15 4.47
N ILE A 160 -3.83 8.29 5.05
CA ILE A 160 -2.98 9.00 6.04
C ILE A 160 -2.65 8.09 7.22
N GLU A 161 -3.61 7.30 7.71
CA GLU A 161 -3.36 6.34 8.78
C GLU A 161 -2.39 5.23 8.35
N GLN A 162 -2.49 4.73 7.12
CA GLN A 162 -1.56 3.72 6.61
C GLN A 162 -0.14 4.26 6.46
N VAL A 163 0.02 5.49 5.97
CA VAL A 163 1.33 6.17 5.93
C VAL A 163 1.93 6.25 7.34
N ARG A 164 1.14 6.71 8.33
CA ARG A 164 1.59 6.81 9.73
C ARG A 164 1.99 5.46 10.33
N LYS A 165 1.36 4.36 9.91
CA LYS A 165 1.76 3.00 10.36
C LYS A 165 3.15 2.65 9.81
N VAL A 166 3.41 2.94 8.55
CA VAL A 166 4.73 2.71 7.94
C VAL A 166 5.80 3.65 8.51
N GLU A 167 5.45 4.89 8.84
CA GLU A 167 6.35 5.82 9.55
C GLU A 167 6.76 5.28 10.91
N ARG A 168 5.80 4.82 11.73
CA ARG A 168 6.08 4.21 13.03
C ARG A 168 6.95 2.96 12.90
N LEU A 169 6.72 2.17 11.85
CA LEU A 169 7.53 1.00 11.54
C LEU A 169 8.99 1.40 11.22
N GLY A 170 9.19 2.37 10.33
CA GLY A 170 10.51 2.88 9.96
C GLY A 170 11.27 3.51 11.13
N TYR A 171 10.56 4.25 11.99
CA TYR A 171 11.10 4.79 13.24
C TYR A 171 11.57 3.67 14.17
N GLY A 172 10.75 2.63 14.35
CA GLY A 172 11.10 1.47 15.18
C GLY A 172 12.39 0.78 14.73
N ILE A 173 12.60 0.61 13.43
CA ILE A 173 13.84 0.00 12.92
C ILE A 173 15.04 0.94 13.11
N THR A 174 14.90 2.19 12.67
CA THR A 174 16.02 3.13 12.56
C THR A 174 16.51 3.59 13.93
N VAL A 175 15.60 3.88 14.85
CA VAL A 175 15.93 4.43 16.16
C VAL A 175 16.09 3.31 17.19
N ARG A 176 15.08 2.44 17.38
CA ARG A 176 15.20 1.38 18.40
C ARG A 176 16.19 0.28 18.03
N GLY A 177 16.40 0.01 16.73
CA GLY A 177 17.42 -0.94 16.29
C GLY A 177 18.84 -0.49 16.62
N ASN A 178 19.08 0.82 16.67
CA ASN A 178 20.34 1.41 17.08
C ASN A 178 20.48 1.52 18.61
N GLU A 179 19.37 1.64 19.36
CA GLU A 179 19.37 1.69 20.83
C GLU A 179 19.56 0.30 21.49
N ARG A 180 19.20 -0.80 20.82
CA ARG A 180 19.27 -2.17 21.37
C ARG A 180 20.10 -3.09 20.46
N PRO A 181 21.45 -3.02 20.53
CA PRO A 181 22.32 -3.83 19.68
C PRO A 181 22.19 -5.34 19.97
N LYS A 182 22.68 -6.19 19.04
CA LYS A 182 22.64 -7.65 19.19
C LYS A 182 23.28 -8.07 20.53
N GLY A 183 22.49 -8.75 21.38
CA GLY A 183 22.92 -9.17 22.72
C GLY A 183 22.48 -8.25 23.85
N TRP A 184 21.77 -7.16 23.56
CA TRP A 184 21.16 -6.30 24.57
C TRP A 184 20.05 -7.06 25.31
N MET A 185 20.29 -7.39 26.57
CA MET A 185 19.24 -7.80 27.51
C MET A 185 18.91 -6.60 28.38
N PRO A 186 17.62 -6.26 28.57
CA PRO A 186 17.25 -5.26 29.56
C PRO A 186 17.71 -5.74 30.94
N ASP A 187 18.29 -4.85 31.74
CA ASP A 187 18.54 -5.14 33.15
C ASP A 187 17.20 -5.49 33.81
N MET A 188 17.06 -6.73 34.27
CA MET A 188 15.88 -7.25 34.97
C MET A 188 15.65 -6.60 36.34
N ASN A 189 16.24 -5.44 36.60
CA ASN A 189 16.15 -4.73 37.88
C ASN A 189 15.16 -3.56 37.88
N GLU A 190 14.41 -3.33 36.78
CA GLU A 190 13.27 -2.40 36.75
C GLU A 190 11.91 -3.12 36.93
N SER A 191 11.91 -4.35 37.42
CA SER A 191 10.74 -4.96 38.07
C SER A 191 10.81 -4.70 39.57
N GLY A 192 10.58 -3.46 39.98
CA GLY A 192 10.70 -3.02 41.37
C GLY A 192 9.92 -1.75 41.67
N GLY A 193 8.59 -1.83 41.58
CA GLY A 193 7.69 -0.71 41.89
C GLY A 193 6.26 -1.20 42.08
N GLY A 194 6.08 -2.24 42.89
CA GLY A 194 4.79 -2.52 43.48
C GLY A 194 4.48 -1.42 44.49
N ASP A 195 3.75 -0.39 44.05
CA ASP A 195 3.15 0.58 44.96
C ASP A 195 1.89 -0.08 45.52
N GLY A 196 2.09 -0.81 46.61
CA GLY A 196 1.02 -1.13 47.53
C GLY A 196 0.68 0.17 48.27
N ASP A 197 -0.53 0.64 48.09
CA ASP A 197 -1.10 1.75 48.84
C ASP A 197 -1.88 1.16 50.03
N PRO A 198 -1.40 1.28 51.28
CA PRO A 198 -2.25 1.17 52.45
C PRO A 198 -2.62 2.59 52.91
N GLU A 199 -3.90 2.90 53.01
CA GLU A 199 -4.55 3.24 54.29
C GLU A 199 -6.02 3.62 54.10
N ASP A 200 -6.86 2.74 54.64
CA ASP A 200 -8.05 2.99 55.47
C ASP A 200 -8.56 4.44 55.59
N VAL A 201 -9.78 4.67 55.11
CA VAL A 201 -10.66 5.71 55.65
C VAL A 201 -12.03 5.09 55.92
N SER A 202 -12.21 4.66 57.16
CA SER A 202 -13.52 4.47 57.78
C SER A 202 -14.29 5.80 57.82
N MET A 203 -15.57 5.78 57.44
CA MET A 203 -16.58 6.66 58.02
C MET A 203 -17.94 5.96 57.98
N ASP A 204 -18.59 5.99 59.14
CA ASP A 204 -19.92 5.48 59.46
C ASP A 204 -21.04 5.94 58.51
#